data_AF-A0A7J3PKZ9-F1
#
_entry.id   AF-A0A7J3PKZ9-F1
#
_cell.length_a   1.000
_cell.length_b   1.000
_cell.length_c   1.000
_cell.angle_alpha   90.00
_cell.angle_beta   90.00
_cell.angle_gamma   90.00
#
_symmetry.space_group_name_H-M   'P 1'
#
loop_
_entity.id
_entity.type
_entity.pdbx_description
1 polymer ?
#
loop_
_entity_poly.entity_id
_entity_poly.type
_entity_poly.pdbx_seq_one_letter_code
_entity_poly.pdbx_strand_id
1 'polypeptide(L)'
;MLDDATVLGKLGGEKFDLIVTDPPYRDDVAYAELSDFYYVWLKRALCDVDRSSLIPRFHSDVFFTDGVEIITQWEWFASREVSLNEGRCKYLDEGRSIDECELRYREKLSVSFKSMASRLAENGLIITYFAQSSPSAWISLIDAGLSSGLYPVMAFPVITESEESVVSRGKSSITASIVIIWRKSSRGEPVDIAFNYDKLVDEASKELEKVVEALSKATSGVVSELYGVTIYVMSYAKVLSLLTKNGKPLFSGKIIDSEDIVKYASEILTHAYAKASGARLSSSDSIFYYLVKVVFPRGYEGRRLASSSDLLLLSYGLGEMKRENVLNELVRKGILREYGREEETEVASRKTYVLIEPRRSNDELELGEVLKLHGVNPDNPSSFKSPVHILHVLMLYSMKPRDIFIKQYERIYAVNPVLTIEAVELAKALSSIKGDPESELAIRVLEYLGLHSFELKKTGGLLDYFKR
;
A
#
# COMPACT_ATOMS: atom_id res chain seq x y z
N MET A 1 -23.97 -15.19 -20.45
CA MET A 1 -24.27 -16.13 -19.34
C MET A 1 -24.32 -15.31 -18.06
N LEU A 2 -25.34 -15.49 -17.23
CA LEU A 2 -25.46 -14.82 -15.92
C LEU A 2 -25.29 -15.88 -14.84
N ASP A 3 -24.32 -15.73 -13.95
CA ASP A 3 -23.99 -16.71 -12.92
C ASP A 3 -23.46 -16.03 -11.66
N ASP A 4 -23.47 -16.75 -10.55
CA ASP A 4 -22.97 -16.27 -9.26
C ASP A 4 -21.47 -16.60 -9.14
N ALA A 5 -20.63 -15.59 -8.90
CA ALA A 5 -19.18 -15.77 -8.78
C ALA A 5 -18.77 -16.70 -7.62
N THR A 6 -19.63 -16.84 -6.61
CA THR A 6 -19.42 -17.78 -5.50
C THR A 6 -19.64 -19.24 -5.92
N VAL A 7 -20.29 -19.50 -7.05
CA VAL A 7 -20.64 -20.87 -7.52
C VAL A 7 -20.04 -21.19 -8.89
N LEU A 8 -20.19 -20.30 -9.87
CA LEU A 8 -19.82 -20.50 -11.27
C LEU A 8 -20.34 -21.85 -11.82
N GLY A 9 -21.60 -22.15 -11.55
CA GLY A 9 -22.24 -23.44 -11.83
C GLY A 9 -22.54 -23.67 -13.32
N LYS A 10 -22.79 -22.60 -14.08
CA LYS A 10 -23.12 -22.67 -15.51
C LYS A 10 -21.91 -22.93 -16.41
N LEU A 11 -20.69 -22.82 -15.87
CA LEU A 11 -19.42 -23.13 -16.58
C LEU A 11 -19.06 -24.63 -16.58
N GLY A 12 -19.83 -25.49 -15.92
CA GLY A 12 -19.55 -26.93 -15.89
C GLY A 12 -18.15 -27.25 -15.34
N GLY A 13 -17.42 -28.16 -15.99
CA GLY A 13 -16.06 -28.57 -15.61
C GLY A 13 -14.93 -27.82 -16.31
N GLU A 14 -15.26 -26.78 -17.08
CA GLU A 14 -14.31 -26.07 -17.94
C GLU A 14 -13.16 -25.44 -17.14
N LYS A 15 -11.98 -25.37 -17.78
CA LYS A 15 -10.78 -24.78 -17.22
C LYS A 15 -10.31 -23.63 -18.10
N PHE A 16 -9.89 -22.54 -17.48
CA PHE A 16 -9.47 -21.32 -18.15
C PHE A 16 -7.99 -21.04 -17.91
N ASP A 17 -7.27 -20.64 -18.95
CA ASP A 17 -5.89 -20.18 -18.84
C ASP A 17 -5.79 -18.77 -18.25
N LEU A 18 -6.85 -17.97 -18.39
CA LEU A 18 -6.93 -16.60 -17.90
C LEU A 18 -8.33 -16.31 -17.35
N ILE A 19 -8.39 -15.78 -16.14
CA ILE A 19 -9.59 -15.23 -15.53
C ILE A 19 -9.28 -13.77 -15.16
N VAL A 20 -10.07 -12.83 -15.66
CA VAL A 20 -9.93 -11.39 -15.33
C VAL A 20 -11.19 -10.94 -14.60
N THR A 21 -11.03 -10.30 -13.45
CA THR A 21 -12.16 -9.90 -12.60
C THR A 21 -11.90 -8.58 -11.88
N ASP A 22 -12.98 -7.88 -11.57
CA ASP A 22 -13.01 -6.66 -10.76
C ASP A 22 -13.97 -6.92 -9.59
N PRO A 23 -13.49 -7.48 -8.46
CA PRO A 23 -14.35 -7.85 -7.35
C PRO A 23 -14.94 -6.59 -6.69
N PRO A 24 -16.18 -6.64 -6.18
CA PRO A 24 -16.73 -5.50 -5.45
C PRO A 24 -15.94 -5.23 -4.17
N TYR A 25 -15.80 -3.94 -3.81
CA TYR A 25 -14.97 -3.52 -2.69
C TYR A 25 -15.78 -2.97 -1.53
N ARG A 26 -15.91 -3.76 -0.46
CA ARG A 26 -16.64 -3.41 0.77
C ARG A 26 -17.94 -2.65 0.46
N ASP A 27 -18.06 -1.41 0.93
CA ASP A 27 -19.24 -0.55 0.90
C ASP A 27 -19.22 0.49 -0.23
N ASP A 28 -18.33 0.34 -1.22
CA ASP A 28 -18.12 1.33 -2.29
C ASP A 28 -19.37 1.53 -3.15
N VAL A 29 -20.05 0.44 -3.53
CA VAL A 29 -21.28 0.48 -4.34
C VAL A 29 -22.29 -0.51 -3.81
N ALA A 30 -23.52 -0.04 -3.60
CA ALA A 30 -24.67 -0.85 -3.18
C ALA A 30 -25.35 -1.48 -4.41
N TYR A 31 -24.71 -2.49 -5.03
CA TYR A 31 -25.16 -3.02 -6.33
C TYR A 31 -26.56 -3.62 -6.28
N ALA A 32 -26.91 -4.36 -5.21
CA ALA A 32 -28.24 -4.93 -5.06
C ALA A 32 -29.33 -3.85 -5.00
N GLU A 33 -29.15 -2.81 -4.19
CA GLU A 33 -30.12 -1.72 -4.06
C GLU A 33 -30.21 -0.87 -5.34
N LEU A 34 -29.08 -0.62 -6.00
CA LEU A 34 -29.06 0.08 -7.29
C LEU A 34 -29.75 -0.73 -8.40
N SER A 35 -29.75 -2.06 -8.34
CA SER A 35 -30.38 -2.91 -9.34
C SER A 35 -31.89 -2.66 -9.46
N ASP A 36 -32.57 -2.31 -8.36
CA ASP A 36 -34.01 -2.00 -8.34
C ASP A 36 -34.38 -0.77 -9.19
N PHE A 37 -33.49 0.23 -9.28
CA PHE A 37 -33.69 1.38 -10.14
C PHE A 37 -33.78 0.96 -11.62
N TYR A 38 -32.92 0.03 -12.04
CA TYR A 38 -32.90 -0.51 -13.40
C TYR A 38 -33.99 -1.57 -13.62
N TYR A 39 -34.37 -2.30 -12.57
CA TYR A 39 -35.38 -3.37 -12.60
C TYR A 39 -36.69 -2.93 -13.26
N VAL A 40 -37.17 -1.73 -12.93
CA VAL A 40 -38.44 -1.19 -13.47
C VAL A 40 -38.40 -1.04 -15.00
N TRP A 41 -37.25 -0.70 -15.57
CA TRP A 41 -37.06 -0.56 -17.01
C TRP A 41 -36.81 -1.91 -17.66
N LEU A 42 -35.95 -2.74 -17.05
CA LEU A 42 -35.57 -4.04 -17.57
C LEU A 42 -36.76 -4.99 -17.66
N LYS A 43 -37.65 -5.02 -16.66
CA LYS A 43 -38.83 -5.88 -16.68
C LYS A 43 -39.80 -5.52 -17.82
N ARG A 44 -39.85 -4.26 -18.26
CA ARG A 44 -40.68 -3.85 -19.40
C ARG A 44 -40.06 -4.23 -20.74
N ALA A 45 -38.74 -4.32 -20.80
CA ALA A 45 -38.01 -4.71 -22.01
C ALA A 45 -37.91 -6.24 -22.18
N LEU A 46 -37.82 -6.97 -21.07
CA LEU A 46 -37.49 -8.39 -21.03
C LEU A 46 -38.68 -9.30 -20.66
N CYS A 47 -39.82 -8.73 -20.26
CA CYS A 47 -41.04 -9.47 -19.96
C CYS A 47 -42.23 -8.97 -20.79
N ASP A 48 -43.13 -9.90 -21.07
CA ASP A 48 -44.50 -9.64 -21.49
C ASP A 48 -45.40 -9.39 -20.28
N VAL A 49 -46.61 -8.88 -20.54
CA VAL A 49 -47.65 -8.69 -19.52
C VAL A 49 -48.87 -9.52 -19.92
N ASP A 50 -49.27 -10.45 -19.06
CA ASP A 50 -50.59 -11.09 -19.14
C ASP A 50 -51.45 -10.60 -17.99
N ARG A 51 -52.46 -9.79 -18.33
CA ARG A 51 -53.37 -9.10 -17.41
C ARG A 51 -52.62 -8.25 -16.37
N SER A 52 -52.26 -8.85 -15.24
CA SER A 52 -51.62 -8.21 -14.09
C SER A 52 -50.32 -8.89 -13.67
N SER A 53 -49.83 -9.85 -14.44
CA SER A 53 -48.61 -10.62 -14.12
C SER A 53 -47.58 -10.47 -15.23
N LEU A 54 -46.31 -10.38 -14.82
CA LEU A 54 -45.19 -10.41 -15.76
C LEU A 54 -44.94 -11.85 -16.22
N ILE A 55 -44.74 -12.02 -17.52
CA ILE A 55 -44.32 -13.28 -18.13
C ILE A 55 -42.92 -13.06 -18.71
N PRO A 56 -41.90 -13.84 -18.33
CA PRO A 56 -40.58 -13.68 -18.91
C PRO A 56 -40.59 -13.93 -20.42
N ARG A 57 -40.16 -12.94 -21.22
CA ARG A 57 -39.97 -13.06 -22.66
C ARG A 57 -38.53 -13.48 -22.98
N PHE A 58 -37.58 -12.92 -22.23
CA PHE A 58 -36.15 -13.25 -22.29
C PHE A 58 -35.61 -13.42 -20.87
N HIS A 59 -34.58 -14.26 -20.69
CA HIS A 59 -33.88 -14.43 -19.41
C HIS A 59 -34.81 -14.70 -18.22
N SER A 60 -35.56 -15.81 -18.26
CA SER A 60 -36.54 -16.16 -17.22
C SER A 60 -35.94 -16.28 -15.82
N ASP A 61 -34.63 -16.52 -15.71
CA ASP A 61 -33.88 -16.65 -14.46
C ASP A 61 -33.48 -15.31 -13.82
N VAL A 62 -33.72 -14.17 -14.49
CA VAL A 62 -33.27 -12.85 -13.99
C VAL A 62 -34.30 -12.17 -13.09
N PHE A 63 -35.59 -12.37 -13.39
CA PHE A 63 -36.70 -11.77 -12.64
C PHE A 63 -37.63 -12.82 -12.03
N PHE A 64 -37.36 -14.10 -12.24
CA PHE A 64 -38.20 -15.17 -11.71
C PHE A 64 -37.35 -16.29 -11.13
N THR A 65 -37.78 -16.80 -9.98
CA THR A 65 -37.24 -17.99 -9.35
C THR A 65 -38.35 -19.03 -9.27
N ASP A 66 -38.13 -20.21 -9.85
CA ASP A 66 -39.12 -21.30 -9.90
C ASP A 66 -40.50 -20.85 -10.44
N GLY A 67 -40.49 -19.91 -11.38
CA GLY A 67 -41.69 -19.34 -12.00
C GLY A 67 -42.39 -18.24 -11.18
N VAL A 68 -41.84 -17.86 -10.03
CA VAL A 68 -42.35 -16.77 -9.18
C VAL A 68 -41.56 -15.49 -9.41
N GLU A 69 -42.25 -14.37 -9.64
CA GLU A 69 -41.63 -13.05 -9.83
C GLU A 69 -40.85 -12.61 -8.58
N ILE A 70 -39.64 -12.13 -8.79
CA ILE A 70 -38.84 -11.42 -7.79
C ILE A 70 -39.38 -9.99 -7.71
N ILE A 71 -40.08 -9.67 -6.62
CA ILE A 71 -40.77 -8.37 -6.47
C ILE A 71 -39.77 -7.20 -6.43
N THR A 72 -38.67 -7.40 -5.71
CA THR A 72 -37.53 -6.47 -5.60
C THR A 72 -36.24 -7.25 -5.78
N GLN A 73 -35.37 -6.78 -6.69
CA GLN A 73 -34.10 -7.44 -6.97
C GLN A 73 -33.15 -7.32 -5.79
N TRP A 74 -33.21 -6.21 -5.04
CA TRP A 74 -32.33 -6.02 -3.88
C TRP A 74 -32.56 -7.10 -2.82
N GLU A 75 -33.79 -7.45 -2.44
CA GLU A 75 -34.04 -8.48 -1.40
C GLU A 75 -33.46 -9.83 -1.79
N TRP A 76 -33.55 -10.16 -3.08
CA TRP A 76 -33.04 -11.41 -3.61
C TRP A 76 -31.51 -11.44 -3.71
N PHE A 77 -30.90 -10.37 -4.23
CA PHE A 77 -29.45 -10.33 -4.49
C PHE A 77 -28.62 -9.86 -3.30
N ALA A 78 -29.20 -9.11 -2.36
CA ALA A 78 -28.50 -8.54 -1.21
C ALA A 78 -27.77 -9.60 -0.37
N SER A 79 -28.40 -10.77 -0.18
CA SER A 79 -27.81 -11.90 0.55
C SER A 79 -26.69 -12.60 -0.20
N ARG A 80 -26.56 -12.39 -1.52
CA ARG A 80 -25.61 -13.03 -2.45
C ARG A 80 -24.46 -12.11 -2.87
N GLU A 81 -24.69 -10.81 -2.88
CA GLU A 81 -23.68 -9.79 -3.18
C GLU A 81 -22.44 -9.95 -2.29
N VAL A 82 -21.27 -9.70 -2.89
CA VAL A 82 -19.96 -9.75 -2.23
C VAL A 82 -19.58 -8.32 -1.81
N SER A 83 -20.41 -7.68 -0.99
CA SER A 83 -20.19 -6.32 -0.50
C SER A 83 -20.43 -6.22 1.00
N LEU A 84 -19.95 -5.14 1.58
CA LEU A 84 -20.23 -4.73 2.93
C LEU A 84 -21.26 -3.60 2.86
N ASN A 85 -22.42 -3.75 3.49
CA ASN A 85 -23.36 -2.64 3.61
C ASN A 85 -23.97 -2.67 5.00
N GLU A 86 -23.63 -1.67 5.82
CA GLU A 86 -24.05 -1.61 7.22
C GLU A 86 -25.58 -1.54 7.35
N GLY A 87 -26.25 -0.75 6.51
CA GLY A 87 -27.70 -0.60 6.53
C GLY A 87 -28.42 -1.92 6.22
N ARG A 88 -27.98 -2.59 5.15
CA ARG A 88 -28.47 -3.92 4.75
C ARG A 88 -28.20 -4.97 5.82
N CYS A 89 -27.02 -4.95 6.41
CA CYS A 89 -26.65 -5.84 7.50
C CYS A 89 -27.59 -5.70 8.69
N LYS A 90 -27.86 -4.47 9.13
CA LYS A 90 -28.79 -4.21 10.23
C LYS A 90 -30.20 -4.69 9.91
N TYR A 91 -30.63 -4.54 8.65
CA TYR A 91 -31.96 -4.92 8.20
C TYR A 91 -32.15 -6.43 8.03
N LEU A 92 -31.23 -7.11 7.34
CA LEU A 92 -31.36 -8.53 7.00
C LEU A 92 -30.92 -9.48 8.11
N ASP A 93 -29.97 -9.06 8.95
CA ASP A 93 -29.31 -9.96 9.91
C ASP A 93 -29.71 -9.68 11.38
N GLU A 94 -30.90 -9.11 11.64
CA GLU A 94 -31.53 -9.02 12.98
C GLU A 94 -30.62 -8.46 14.12
N GLY A 95 -29.80 -7.45 13.84
CA GLY A 95 -28.97 -6.79 14.88
C GLY A 95 -27.55 -7.31 15.05
N ARG A 96 -27.00 -7.99 14.03
CA ARG A 96 -25.56 -8.32 13.96
C ARG A 96 -24.64 -7.10 14.05
N SER A 97 -23.44 -7.33 14.56
CA SER A 97 -22.40 -6.30 14.64
C SER A 97 -21.77 -6.02 13.27
N ILE A 98 -21.14 -4.86 13.13
CA ILE A 98 -20.38 -4.52 11.91
C ILE A 98 -19.25 -5.53 11.64
N ASP A 99 -18.66 -6.10 12.69
CA ASP A 99 -17.59 -7.09 12.57
C ASP A 99 -18.08 -8.41 11.94
N GLU A 100 -19.31 -8.82 12.24
CA GLU A 100 -19.92 -10.01 11.63
C GLU A 100 -20.23 -9.79 10.15
N CYS A 101 -20.56 -8.56 9.76
CA CYS A 101 -20.75 -8.18 8.36
C CYS A 101 -19.46 -8.18 7.57
N GLU A 102 -18.38 -7.66 8.16
CA GLU A 102 -17.03 -7.76 7.61
C GLU A 102 -16.61 -9.21 7.40
N LEU A 103 -16.88 -10.08 8.39
CA LEU A 103 -16.59 -11.50 8.26
C LEU A 103 -17.35 -12.13 7.09
N ARG A 104 -18.65 -11.84 6.96
CA ARG A 104 -19.48 -12.35 5.86
C ARG A 104 -18.99 -11.88 4.49
N TYR A 105 -18.61 -10.60 4.37
CA TYR A 105 -17.99 -10.06 3.15
C TYR A 105 -16.71 -10.84 2.80
N ARG A 106 -15.81 -11.02 3.77
CA ARG A 106 -14.56 -11.78 3.60
C ARG A 106 -14.80 -13.23 3.19
N GLU A 107 -15.78 -13.89 3.79
CA GLU A 107 -16.16 -15.27 3.45
C GLU A 107 -16.64 -15.37 2.01
N LYS A 108 -17.55 -14.49 1.58
CA LYS A 108 -18.07 -14.46 0.21
C LYS A 108 -17.00 -14.15 -0.83
N LEU A 109 -16.10 -13.22 -0.51
CA LEU A 109 -14.95 -12.91 -1.36
C LEU A 109 -14.05 -14.15 -1.50
N SER A 110 -13.75 -14.81 -0.38
CA SER A 110 -12.96 -16.04 -0.36
C SER A 110 -13.62 -17.18 -1.16
N VAL A 111 -14.94 -17.37 -1.04
CA VAL A 111 -15.68 -18.37 -1.82
C VAL A 111 -15.63 -18.03 -3.31
N SER A 112 -15.74 -16.76 -3.69
CA SER A 112 -15.61 -16.33 -5.09
C SER A 112 -14.21 -16.65 -5.66
N PHE A 113 -13.15 -16.35 -4.89
CA PHE A 113 -11.79 -16.72 -5.26
C PHE A 113 -11.59 -18.23 -5.37
N LYS A 114 -12.18 -19.01 -4.46
CA LYS A 114 -12.13 -20.47 -4.49
C LYS A 114 -12.81 -21.04 -5.74
N SER A 115 -13.97 -20.48 -6.10
CA SER A 115 -14.71 -20.86 -7.30
C SER A 115 -13.90 -20.54 -8.56
N MET A 116 -13.30 -19.35 -8.65
CA MET A 116 -12.37 -19.02 -9.75
C MET A 116 -11.15 -19.93 -9.79
N ALA A 117 -10.48 -20.17 -8.66
CA ALA A 117 -9.31 -21.04 -8.57
C ALA A 117 -9.63 -22.47 -9.02
N SER A 118 -10.83 -22.96 -8.70
CA SER A 118 -11.32 -24.28 -9.13
C SER A 118 -11.52 -24.37 -10.64
N ARG A 119 -11.74 -23.24 -11.34
CA ARG A 119 -11.87 -23.16 -12.81
C ARG A 119 -10.56 -22.76 -13.50
N LEU A 120 -9.50 -22.49 -12.74
CA LEU A 120 -8.22 -22.12 -13.32
C LEU A 120 -7.46 -23.36 -13.81
N ALA A 121 -6.88 -23.28 -15.00
CA ALA A 121 -5.90 -24.24 -15.50
C ALA A 121 -4.66 -24.27 -14.57
N GLU A 122 -3.84 -25.32 -14.66
CA GLU A 122 -2.70 -25.49 -13.76
C GLU A 122 -1.68 -24.34 -13.84
N ASN A 123 -1.42 -23.86 -15.06
CA ASN A 123 -0.53 -22.72 -15.32
C ASN A 123 -1.29 -21.43 -15.61
N GLY A 124 -2.60 -21.38 -15.30
CA GLY A 124 -3.44 -20.24 -15.58
C GLY A 124 -3.13 -19.04 -14.68
N LEU A 125 -3.69 -17.89 -15.05
CA LEU A 125 -3.60 -16.62 -14.32
C LEU A 125 -4.98 -16.14 -13.89
N ILE A 126 -5.08 -15.65 -12.66
CA ILE A 126 -6.19 -14.78 -12.26
C ILE A 126 -5.63 -13.36 -12.21
N ILE A 127 -6.32 -12.42 -12.84
CA ILE A 127 -6.00 -10.99 -12.81
C ILE A 127 -7.15 -10.29 -12.10
N THR A 128 -6.86 -9.64 -10.98
CA THR A 128 -7.85 -8.88 -10.23
C THR A 128 -7.52 -7.40 -10.29
N TYR A 129 -8.51 -6.57 -10.60
CA TYR A 129 -8.45 -5.15 -10.27
C TYR A 129 -8.65 -4.97 -8.76
N PHE A 130 -8.11 -3.89 -8.21
CA PHE A 130 -8.28 -3.49 -6.82
C PHE A 130 -8.18 -1.97 -6.68
N ALA A 131 -9.31 -1.29 -6.53
CA ALA A 131 -9.39 0.17 -6.46
C ALA A 131 -9.77 0.67 -5.04
N GLN A 132 -9.10 0.19 -4.00
CA GLN A 132 -9.39 0.62 -2.63
C GLN A 132 -8.15 0.98 -1.82
N SER A 133 -8.28 2.09 -1.08
CA SER A 133 -7.24 2.66 -0.23
C SER A 133 -7.13 2.02 1.15
N SER A 134 -8.13 1.24 1.57
CA SER A 134 -8.21 0.70 2.92
C SER A 134 -7.26 -0.48 3.10
N PRO A 135 -6.39 -0.45 4.13
CA PRO A 135 -5.57 -1.60 4.47
C PRO A 135 -6.38 -2.86 4.83
N SER A 136 -7.59 -2.73 5.40
CA SER A 136 -8.44 -3.89 5.70
C SER A 136 -9.00 -4.58 4.45
N ALA A 137 -9.31 -3.80 3.42
CA ALA A 137 -9.75 -4.32 2.13
C ALA A 137 -8.61 -5.08 1.44
N TRP A 138 -7.38 -4.54 1.51
CA TRP A 138 -6.19 -5.23 1.02
C TRP A 138 -5.95 -6.58 1.73
N ILE A 139 -6.00 -6.60 3.06
CA ILE A 139 -5.84 -7.85 3.84
C ILE A 139 -6.92 -8.88 3.45
N SER A 140 -8.16 -8.43 3.24
CA SER A 140 -9.27 -9.30 2.84
C SER A 140 -9.04 -9.92 1.47
N LEU A 141 -8.50 -9.16 0.52
CA LEU A 141 -8.16 -9.65 -0.82
C LEU A 141 -7.02 -10.68 -0.77
N ILE A 142 -5.95 -10.38 -0.04
CA ILE A 142 -4.83 -11.31 0.19
C ILE A 142 -5.35 -12.60 0.84
N ASP A 143 -6.19 -12.49 1.86
CA ASP A 143 -6.77 -13.64 2.56
C ASP A 143 -7.63 -14.53 1.64
N ALA A 144 -8.46 -13.91 0.80
CA ALA A 144 -9.30 -14.61 -0.18
C ALA A 144 -8.46 -15.40 -1.20
N GLY A 145 -7.39 -14.78 -1.71
CA GLY A 145 -6.45 -15.44 -2.62
C GLY A 145 -5.72 -16.60 -1.95
N LEU A 146 -5.06 -16.35 -0.81
CA LEU A 146 -4.25 -17.35 -0.10
C LEU A 146 -5.09 -18.54 0.38
N SER A 147 -6.28 -18.28 0.92
CA SER A 147 -7.20 -19.34 1.37
C SER A 147 -7.77 -20.18 0.21
N SER A 148 -7.66 -19.68 -1.01
CA SER A 148 -8.05 -20.37 -2.25
C SER A 148 -6.88 -21.09 -2.93
N GLY A 149 -5.71 -21.18 -2.27
CA GLY A 149 -4.52 -21.79 -2.83
C GLY A 149 -3.92 -21.00 -3.99
N LEU A 150 -4.09 -19.67 -3.97
CA LEU A 150 -3.48 -18.74 -4.91
C LEU A 150 -2.44 -17.89 -4.19
N TYR A 151 -1.44 -17.43 -4.92
CA TYR A 151 -0.46 -16.47 -4.41
C TYR A 151 -0.24 -15.33 -5.42
N PRO A 152 0.04 -14.10 -4.94
CA PRO A 152 0.35 -12.99 -5.81
C PRO A 152 1.74 -13.19 -6.45
N VAL A 153 1.83 -12.92 -7.75
CA VAL A 153 3.05 -13.04 -8.55
C VAL A 153 3.65 -11.66 -8.86
N MET A 154 2.77 -10.69 -9.07
CA MET A 154 3.07 -9.34 -9.50
C MET A 154 1.85 -8.45 -9.23
N ALA A 155 2.08 -7.17 -8.97
CA ALA A 155 1.03 -6.17 -8.90
C ALA A 155 1.48 -4.90 -9.64
N PHE A 156 0.56 -4.23 -10.33
CA PHE A 156 0.83 -3.01 -11.08
C PHE A 156 -0.14 -1.92 -10.63
N PRO A 157 0.32 -0.74 -10.21
CA PRO A 157 -0.58 0.40 -10.08
C PRO A 157 -1.01 0.86 -11.48
N VAL A 158 -2.27 1.26 -11.59
CA VAL A 158 -2.94 1.73 -12.80
C VAL A 158 -3.66 3.02 -12.47
N ILE A 159 -3.43 4.04 -13.28
CA ILE A 159 -4.18 5.30 -13.20
C ILE A 159 -5.49 5.10 -13.95
N THR A 160 -6.60 5.16 -13.22
CA THR A 160 -7.95 4.99 -13.78
C THR A 160 -8.78 6.27 -13.78
N GLU A 161 -8.29 7.35 -13.17
CA GLU A 161 -8.95 8.66 -13.10
C GLU A 161 -8.31 9.69 -14.04
N SER A 162 -9.11 10.67 -14.49
CA SER A 162 -8.67 11.75 -15.39
C SER A 162 -7.79 12.78 -14.66
N GLU A 163 -6.74 13.26 -15.32
CA GLU A 163 -5.84 14.34 -14.88
C GLU A 163 -6.55 15.70 -14.65
N GLU A 164 -7.84 15.83 -15.04
CA GLU A 164 -8.61 17.07 -14.93
C GLU A 164 -9.18 17.38 -13.52
N SER A 165 -8.95 16.51 -12.54
CA SER A 165 -9.21 16.88 -11.14
C SER A 165 -8.25 17.99 -10.71
N VAL A 166 -8.79 19.20 -10.54
CA VAL A 166 -8.08 20.41 -10.05
C VAL A 166 -7.34 20.14 -8.71
N VAL A 167 -7.73 19.08 -7.99
CA VAL A 167 -7.24 18.66 -6.67
C VAL A 167 -6.03 17.70 -6.73
N SER A 168 -5.72 17.13 -7.90
CA SER A 168 -4.70 16.07 -8.11
C SER A 168 -3.27 16.57 -8.38
N ARG A 169 -3.07 17.89 -8.60
CA ARG A 169 -1.76 18.45 -8.97
C ARG A 169 -0.72 18.24 -7.86
N GLY A 170 0.22 17.32 -8.09
CA GLY A 170 1.37 17.04 -7.21
C GLY A 170 1.12 15.98 -6.13
N LYS A 171 0.06 15.17 -6.25
CA LYS A 171 -0.26 14.09 -5.32
C LYS A 171 -0.11 12.73 -6.02
N SER A 172 0.77 11.89 -5.48
CA SER A 172 0.92 10.49 -5.91
C SER A 172 0.48 9.60 -4.75
N SER A 173 -0.55 8.79 -4.98
CA SER A 173 -1.05 7.86 -3.97
C SER A 173 -0.65 6.43 -4.31
N ILE A 174 -0.33 5.62 -3.29
CA ILE A 174 -0.25 4.17 -3.43
C ILE A 174 -1.64 3.60 -3.75
N THR A 175 -2.70 4.35 -3.43
CA THR A 175 -4.11 3.98 -3.63
C THR A 175 -4.63 4.31 -5.02
N ALA A 176 -3.77 4.22 -6.03
CA ALA A 176 -4.20 4.01 -7.40
C ALA A 176 -4.85 2.62 -7.54
N SER A 177 -5.66 2.40 -8.57
CA SER A 177 -6.19 1.08 -8.87
C SER A 177 -5.04 0.09 -9.11
N ILE A 178 -4.93 -0.98 -8.34
CA ILE A 178 -3.87 -1.98 -8.47
C ILE A 178 -4.42 -3.17 -9.25
N VAL A 179 -3.69 -3.62 -10.26
CA VAL A 179 -3.92 -4.90 -10.93
C VAL A 179 -2.99 -5.94 -10.32
N ILE A 180 -3.55 -6.99 -9.73
CA ILE A 180 -2.79 -8.09 -9.11
C ILE A 180 -2.92 -9.35 -9.96
N ILE A 181 -1.78 -10.00 -10.22
CA ILE A 181 -1.70 -11.26 -10.93
C ILE A 181 -1.48 -12.38 -9.94
N TRP A 182 -2.31 -13.41 -10.01
CA TRP A 182 -2.30 -14.57 -9.14
C TRP A 182 -2.03 -15.87 -9.90
N ARG A 183 -1.40 -16.82 -9.23
CA ARG A 183 -1.21 -18.20 -9.70
C ARG A 183 -1.58 -19.19 -8.60
N LYS A 184 -1.86 -20.45 -8.97
CA LYS A 184 -1.97 -21.53 -7.99
C LYS A 184 -0.65 -21.74 -7.27
N SER A 185 -0.72 -21.89 -5.95
CA SER A 185 0.44 -22.21 -5.12
C SER A 185 1.08 -23.54 -5.55
N SER A 186 2.41 -23.60 -5.50
CA SER A 186 3.17 -24.83 -5.72
C SER A 186 3.03 -25.79 -4.54
N ARG A 187 3.16 -27.09 -4.81
CA ARG A 187 3.16 -28.16 -3.79
C ARG A 187 4.48 -28.26 -3.01
N GLY A 188 5.10 -27.13 -2.70
CA GLY A 188 6.35 -27.07 -1.93
C GLY A 188 6.10 -26.94 -0.42
N GLU A 189 7.17 -26.97 0.35
CA GLU A 189 7.10 -26.67 1.79
C GLU A 189 6.82 -25.17 2.02
N PRO A 190 5.86 -24.82 2.89
CA PRO A 190 5.64 -23.44 3.31
C PRO A 190 6.91 -22.78 3.84
N VAL A 191 7.06 -21.48 3.59
CA VAL A 191 8.20 -20.71 4.09
C VAL A 191 8.00 -20.41 5.57
N ASP A 192 8.96 -20.78 6.41
CA ASP A 192 9.01 -20.30 7.79
C ASP A 192 9.83 -19.01 7.87
N ILE A 193 9.15 -17.90 8.17
CA ILE A 193 9.73 -16.56 8.18
C ILE A 193 10.81 -16.44 9.24
N ALA A 194 10.61 -16.99 10.43
CA ALA A 194 11.55 -16.84 11.55
C ALA A 194 12.90 -17.49 11.23
N PHE A 195 12.90 -18.66 10.59
CA PHE A 195 14.12 -19.38 10.24
C PHE A 195 14.77 -18.91 8.93
N ASN A 196 14.05 -18.16 8.10
CA ASN A 196 14.52 -17.71 6.79
C ASN A 196 14.64 -16.19 6.68
N TYR A 197 14.49 -15.43 7.77
CA TYR A 197 14.35 -13.97 7.74
C TYR A 197 15.46 -13.26 6.96
N ASP A 198 16.74 -13.47 7.33
CA ASP A 198 17.87 -12.82 6.66
C ASP A 198 17.94 -13.17 5.17
N LYS A 199 17.66 -14.44 4.85
CA LYS A 199 17.60 -14.92 3.47
C LYS A 199 16.46 -14.26 2.68
N LEU A 200 15.30 -14.07 3.32
CA LEU A 200 14.15 -13.40 2.71
C LEU A 200 14.43 -11.93 2.45
N VAL A 201 15.10 -11.23 3.36
CA VAL A 201 15.56 -9.84 3.15
C VAL A 201 16.55 -9.78 1.98
N ASP A 202 17.47 -10.74 1.88
CA ASP A 202 18.43 -10.83 0.76
C ASP A 202 17.75 -11.07 -0.58
N GLU A 203 16.77 -11.97 -0.63
CA GLU A 203 15.97 -12.25 -1.83
C GLU A 203 15.08 -11.06 -2.18
N ALA A 204 14.44 -10.43 -1.21
CA ALA A 204 13.63 -9.23 -1.41
C ALA A 204 14.46 -8.06 -1.95
N SER A 205 15.68 -7.87 -1.46
CA SER A 205 16.61 -6.85 -1.97
C SER A 205 16.97 -7.09 -3.45
N LYS A 206 17.21 -8.35 -3.84
CA LYS A 206 17.45 -8.71 -5.24
C LYS A 206 16.21 -8.52 -6.12
N GLU A 207 15.01 -8.84 -5.62
CA GLU A 207 13.77 -8.61 -6.36
C GLU A 207 13.49 -7.11 -6.53
N LEU A 208 13.74 -6.29 -5.50
CA LEU A 208 13.68 -4.84 -5.58
C LEU A 208 14.61 -4.30 -6.68
N GLU A 209 15.88 -4.74 -6.70
CA GLU A 209 16.84 -4.34 -7.75
C GLU A 209 16.34 -4.70 -9.15
N LYS A 210 15.79 -5.91 -9.35
CA LYS A 210 15.22 -6.33 -10.63
C LYS A 210 14.02 -5.47 -11.05
N VAL A 211 13.14 -5.12 -10.12
CA VAL A 211 11.99 -4.24 -10.39
C VAL A 211 12.48 -2.85 -10.82
N VAL A 212 13.44 -2.28 -10.10
CA VAL A 212 14.05 -0.98 -10.44
C VAL A 212 14.71 -1.05 -11.83
N GLU A 213 15.47 -2.10 -12.10
CA GLU A 213 16.14 -2.29 -13.40
C GLU A 213 15.11 -2.41 -14.54
N ALA A 214 14.07 -3.22 -14.36
CA ALA A 214 13.01 -3.41 -15.35
C ALA A 214 12.28 -2.10 -15.66
N LEU A 215 11.92 -1.32 -14.63
CA LEU A 215 11.24 -0.04 -14.80
C LEU A 215 12.16 1.01 -15.43
N SER A 216 13.46 1.03 -15.10
CA SER A 216 14.42 1.95 -15.73
C SER A 216 14.61 1.71 -17.23
N LYS A 217 14.35 0.48 -17.70
CA LYS A 217 14.40 0.08 -19.10
C LYS A 217 13.07 0.33 -19.84
N ALA A 218 11.97 0.50 -19.12
CA ALA A 218 10.67 0.82 -19.70
C ALA A 218 10.69 2.28 -20.18
N THR A 219 10.83 2.49 -21.50
CA THR A 219 10.97 3.82 -22.12
C THR A 219 9.65 4.59 -22.26
N SER A 220 8.51 3.95 -21.99
CA SER A 220 7.18 4.55 -22.15
C SER A 220 6.16 3.77 -21.30
N GLY A 221 5.50 4.44 -20.35
CA GLY A 221 4.35 3.87 -19.62
C GLY A 221 4.35 4.06 -18.10
N VAL A 222 5.46 4.49 -17.49
CA VAL A 222 5.50 4.80 -16.06
C VAL A 222 5.43 6.30 -15.87
N VAL A 223 4.32 6.81 -15.37
CA VAL A 223 4.21 8.23 -15.01
C VAL A 223 5.30 8.54 -13.98
N SER A 224 6.13 9.54 -14.25
CA SER A 224 7.32 9.89 -13.44
C SER A 224 6.99 10.05 -11.96
N GLU A 225 5.84 10.65 -11.68
CA GLU A 225 5.29 10.92 -10.37
C GLU A 225 4.93 9.63 -9.63
N LEU A 226 4.58 8.55 -10.33
CA LEU A 226 4.26 7.26 -9.74
C LEU A 226 5.44 6.29 -9.70
N TYR A 227 6.63 6.69 -10.13
CA TYR A 227 7.77 5.76 -10.24
C TYR A 227 8.10 5.08 -8.91
N GLY A 228 8.19 5.84 -7.81
CA GLY A 228 8.48 5.30 -6.47
C GLY A 228 7.37 4.39 -5.95
N VAL A 229 6.10 4.81 -6.10
CA VAL A 229 4.91 4.02 -5.78
C VAL A 229 4.87 2.70 -6.57
N THR A 230 5.19 2.76 -7.85
CA THR A 230 5.21 1.59 -8.75
C THR A 230 6.26 0.58 -8.31
N ILE A 231 7.48 1.03 -8.01
CA ILE A 231 8.53 0.15 -7.46
C ILE A 231 8.04 -0.50 -6.18
N TYR A 232 7.44 0.28 -5.26
CA TYR A 232 7.00 -0.24 -3.97
C TYR A 232 5.92 -1.31 -4.13
N VAL A 233 4.85 -1.04 -4.88
CA VAL A 233 3.74 -1.98 -5.10
C VAL A 233 4.23 -3.26 -5.78
N MET A 234 5.05 -3.13 -6.83
CA MET A 234 5.61 -4.28 -7.55
C MET A 234 6.51 -5.13 -6.65
N SER A 235 7.40 -4.48 -5.88
CA SER A 235 8.33 -5.15 -4.98
C SER A 235 7.61 -5.80 -3.80
N TYR A 236 6.59 -5.14 -3.27
CA TYR A 236 5.74 -5.69 -2.21
C TYR A 236 5.02 -6.97 -2.66
N ALA A 237 4.47 -6.97 -3.88
CA ALA A 237 3.90 -8.18 -4.47
C ALA A 237 4.95 -9.28 -4.67
N LYS A 238 6.21 -8.94 -5.02
CA LYS A 238 7.31 -9.92 -5.07
C LYS A 238 7.63 -10.51 -3.70
N VAL A 239 7.66 -9.69 -2.66
CA VAL A 239 7.89 -10.19 -1.29
C VAL A 239 6.75 -11.10 -0.86
N LEU A 240 5.49 -10.70 -1.07
CA LEU A 240 4.35 -11.60 -0.82
C LEU A 240 4.49 -12.91 -1.61
N SER A 241 4.95 -12.84 -2.86
CA SER A 241 5.23 -14.04 -3.67
C SER A 241 6.27 -14.96 -3.03
N LEU A 242 7.38 -14.40 -2.55
CA LEU A 242 8.45 -15.15 -1.87
C LEU A 242 7.90 -15.89 -0.64
N LEU A 243 7.05 -15.22 0.14
CA LEU A 243 6.45 -15.79 1.35
C LEU A 243 5.39 -16.86 1.06
N THR A 244 4.61 -16.69 -0.01
CA THR A 244 3.32 -17.41 -0.16
C THR A 244 3.24 -18.37 -1.36
N LYS A 245 4.28 -18.44 -2.21
CA LYS A 245 4.28 -19.33 -3.39
C LYS A 245 3.99 -20.80 -3.06
N ASN A 246 4.41 -21.27 -1.89
CA ASN A 246 4.22 -22.65 -1.42
C ASN A 246 3.04 -22.80 -0.44
N GLY A 247 2.09 -21.87 -0.45
CA GLY A 247 0.96 -21.83 0.49
C GLY A 247 1.17 -20.82 1.62
N LYS A 248 0.32 -20.87 2.65
CA LYS A 248 0.38 -19.93 3.78
C LYS A 248 1.70 -20.14 4.56
N PRO A 249 2.50 -19.08 4.79
CA PRO A 249 3.77 -19.17 5.49
C PRO A 249 3.60 -19.50 6.97
N LEU A 250 4.71 -19.87 7.57
CA LEU A 250 4.84 -20.17 9.00
C LEU A 250 5.66 -19.07 9.69
N PHE A 251 5.46 -18.94 10.99
CA PHE A 251 6.38 -18.25 11.88
C PHE A 251 6.69 -19.18 13.06
N SER A 252 7.94 -19.62 13.17
CA SER A 252 8.38 -20.54 14.23
C SER A 252 7.52 -21.82 14.28
N GLY A 253 7.24 -22.39 13.11
CA GLY A 253 6.48 -23.63 12.91
C GLY A 253 4.96 -23.49 12.90
N LYS A 254 4.40 -22.29 13.10
CA LYS A 254 2.95 -22.06 13.13
C LYS A 254 2.46 -21.28 11.92
N ILE A 255 1.38 -21.72 11.29
CA ILE A 255 0.70 -20.94 10.25
C ILE A 255 0.26 -19.61 10.84
N ILE A 256 0.59 -18.53 10.14
CA ILE A 256 0.20 -17.16 10.51
C ILE A 256 -0.99 -16.70 9.67
N ASP A 257 -1.74 -15.73 10.19
CA ASP A 257 -2.88 -15.16 9.49
C ASP A 257 -2.46 -14.14 8.41
N SER A 258 -3.42 -13.71 7.61
CA SER A 258 -3.18 -12.79 6.50
C SER A 258 -2.75 -11.39 6.94
N GLU A 259 -3.07 -10.97 8.17
CA GLU A 259 -2.62 -9.70 8.73
C GLU A 259 -1.12 -9.75 9.06
N ASP A 260 -0.69 -10.82 9.73
CA ASP A 260 0.73 -11.07 10.02
C ASP A 260 1.54 -11.24 8.73
N ILE A 261 1.01 -11.92 7.71
CA ILE A 261 1.69 -12.07 6.41
C ILE A 261 1.95 -10.71 5.76
N VAL A 262 0.95 -9.84 5.73
CA VAL A 262 1.04 -8.48 5.17
C VAL A 262 2.06 -7.64 5.96
N LYS A 263 2.05 -7.78 7.31
CA LYS A 263 3.02 -7.14 8.20
C LYS A 263 4.46 -7.58 7.90
N TYR A 264 4.74 -8.89 7.90
CA TYR A 264 6.09 -9.40 7.64
C TYR A 264 6.55 -9.11 6.21
N ALA A 265 5.67 -9.13 5.22
CA ALA A 265 6.02 -8.71 3.86
C ALA A 265 6.46 -7.24 3.82
N SER A 266 5.78 -6.37 4.58
CA SER A 266 6.11 -4.95 4.66
C SER A 266 7.45 -4.75 5.36
N GLU A 267 7.67 -5.45 6.48
CA GLU A 267 8.92 -5.44 7.23
C GLU A 267 10.11 -5.92 6.37
N ILE A 268 9.98 -7.07 5.70
CA ILE A 268 11.04 -7.62 4.85
C ILE A 268 11.36 -6.67 3.69
N LEU A 269 10.35 -6.12 3.02
CA LEU A 269 10.55 -5.14 1.94
C LEU A 269 11.27 -3.90 2.46
N THR A 270 10.90 -3.46 3.65
CA THR A 270 11.47 -2.29 4.32
C THR A 270 12.96 -2.48 4.61
N HIS A 271 13.34 -3.63 5.16
CA HIS A 271 14.75 -3.98 5.36
C HIS A 271 15.50 -4.17 4.03
N ALA A 272 14.82 -4.65 2.98
CA ALA A 272 15.39 -4.73 1.64
C ALA A 272 15.73 -3.36 1.06
N TYR A 273 14.87 -2.34 1.24
CA TYR A 273 15.17 -0.95 0.87
C TYR A 273 16.36 -0.40 1.65
N ALA A 274 16.37 -0.57 2.97
CA ALA A 274 17.48 -0.12 3.81
C ALA A 274 18.80 -0.75 3.34
N LYS A 275 18.81 -2.07 3.13
CA LYS A 275 19.98 -2.80 2.62
C LYS A 275 20.42 -2.32 1.24
N ALA A 276 19.50 -2.11 0.31
CA ALA A 276 19.80 -1.62 -1.04
C ALA A 276 20.45 -0.23 -1.04
N SER A 277 20.15 0.61 -0.04
CA SER A 277 20.77 1.92 0.14
C SER A 277 22.21 1.88 0.67
N GLY A 278 22.70 0.70 1.09
CA GLY A 278 23.99 0.54 1.76
C GLY A 278 23.98 0.96 3.24
N ALA A 279 22.84 1.41 3.77
CA ALA A 279 22.65 1.74 5.17
C ALA A 279 22.11 0.54 5.98
N ARG A 280 22.28 0.61 7.29
CA ARG A 280 21.69 -0.34 8.25
C ARG A 280 20.73 0.41 9.16
N LEU A 281 19.54 0.69 8.62
CA LEU A 281 18.47 1.31 9.38
C LEU A 281 17.82 0.28 10.30
N SER A 282 17.61 0.67 11.55
CA SER A 282 17.02 -0.16 12.59
C SER A 282 15.88 0.53 13.34
N SER A 283 15.82 1.86 13.30
CA SER A 283 14.76 2.65 13.93
C SER A 283 13.57 2.80 13.01
N SER A 284 12.37 2.54 13.55
CA SER A 284 11.09 2.76 12.86
C SER A 284 10.98 4.18 12.27
N ASP A 285 11.46 5.20 12.97
CA ASP A 285 11.42 6.59 12.49
C ASP A 285 12.31 6.80 11.25
N SER A 286 13.56 6.31 11.29
CA SER A 286 14.51 6.42 10.18
C SER A 286 14.02 5.68 8.94
N ILE A 287 13.53 4.47 9.17
CA ILE A 287 12.99 3.60 8.14
C ILE A 287 11.76 4.24 7.49
N PHE A 288 10.80 4.70 8.29
CA PHE A 288 9.62 5.40 7.80
C PHE A 288 10.02 6.62 6.96
N TYR A 289 10.89 7.46 7.51
CA TYR A 289 11.35 8.68 6.87
C TYR A 289 12.01 8.39 5.52
N TYR A 290 12.87 7.37 5.46
CA TYR A 290 13.50 6.91 4.24
C TYR A 290 12.50 6.38 3.21
N LEU A 291 11.58 5.49 3.63
CA LEU A 291 10.58 4.92 2.73
C LEU A 291 9.67 5.98 2.12
N VAL A 292 9.15 6.92 2.93
CA VAL A 292 8.31 8.02 2.43
C VAL A 292 9.08 8.80 1.36
N LYS A 293 10.38 9.00 1.54
CA LYS A 293 11.23 9.73 0.59
C LYS A 293 11.48 8.99 -0.73
N VAL A 294 11.60 7.67 -0.68
CA VAL A 294 11.84 6.83 -1.87
C VAL A 294 10.54 6.55 -2.63
N VAL A 295 9.42 6.43 -1.90
CA VAL A 295 8.11 6.06 -2.48
C VAL A 295 7.39 7.27 -3.06
N PHE A 296 7.33 8.39 -2.33
CA PHE A 296 6.56 9.55 -2.75
C PHE A 296 7.44 10.62 -3.40
N PRO A 297 6.99 11.25 -4.50
CA PRO A 297 7.63 12.43 -5.03
C PRO A 297 7.35 13.65 -4.16
N ARG A 298 8.22 14.67 -4.25
CA ARG A 298 7.94 15.98 -3.63
C ARG A 298 6.75 16.64 -4.34
N GLY A 299 5.85 17.25 -3.58
CA GLY A 299 4.76 18.06 -4.11
C GLY A 299 5.23 19.44 -4.59
N TYR A 300 4.29 20.23 -5.14
CA TYR A 300 4.58 21.55 -5.72
C TYR A 300 5.20 22.56 -4.74
N GLU A 301 4.83 22.49 -3.46
CA GLU A 301 5.42 23.33 -2.39
C GLU A 301 6.79 22.82 -1.88
N GLY A 302 7.37 21.83 -2.57
CA GLY A 302 8.70 21.30 -2.27
C GLY A 302 8.77 20.29 -1.13
N ARG A 303 7.64 19.90 -0.51
CA ARG A 303 7.56 18.84 0.51
C ARG A 303 6.65 17.72 0.05
N ARG A 304 6.89 16.49 0.52
CA ARG A 304 6.08 15.32 0.22
C ARG A 304 4.72 15.38 0.94
N LEU A 305 3.67 15.05 0.21
CA LEU A 305 2.31 14.90 0.70
C LEU A 305 1.88 13.44 0.51
N ALA A 306 1.22 12.88 1.51
CA ALA A 306 0.67 11.54 1.45
C ALA A 306 -0.63 11.43 2.27
N SER A 307 -1.54 10.57 1.83
CA SER A 307 -2.78 10.30 2.57
C SER A 307 -2.48 9.49 3.84
N SER A 308 -3.38 9.53 4.81
CA SER A 308 -3.31 8.68 6.00
C SER A 308 -3.21 7.19 5.64
N SER A 309 -3.97 6.75 4.64
CA SER A 309 -4.01 5.36 4.20
C SER A 309 -2.66 4.89 3.62
N ASP A 310 -2.05 5.73 2.78
CA ASP A 310 -0.73 5.49 2.19
C ASP A 310 0.36 5.36 3.25
N LEU A 311 0.39 6.29 4.20
CA LEU A 311 1.38 6.28 5.28
C LEU A 311 1.16 5.11 6.24
N LEU A 312 -0.09 4.74 6.51
CA LEU A 312 -0.41 3.57 7.30
C LEU A 312 0.11 2.31 6.62
N LEU A 313 -0.06 2.17 5.30
CA LEU A 313 0.46 1.02 4.53
C LEU A 313 1.99 0.89 4.66
N LEU A 314 2.72 1.99 4.52
CA LEU A 314 4.18 1.99 4.72
C LEU A 314 4.58 1.69 6.17
N SER A 315 3.71 1.97 7.14
CA SER A 315 3.98 1.75 8.55
C SER A 315 3.78 0.31 9.04
N TYR A 316 3.19 -0.57 8.22
CA TYR A 316 2.87 -1.96 8.63
C TYR A 316 4.10 -2.74 9.12
N GLY A 317 5.26 -2.54 8.51
CA GLY A 317 6.50 -3.22 8.88
C GLY A 317 7.28 -2.60 10.03
N LEU A 318 6.79 -1.54 10.68
CA LEU A 318 7.59 -0.70 11.60
C LEU A 318 7.49 -1.07 13.08
N GLY A 319 6.83 -2.18 13.44
CA GLY A 319 6.80 -2.72 14.81
C GLY A 319 5.39 -2.99 15.37
N GLU A 320 5.29 -3.19 16.69
CA GLU A 320 4.08 -3.66 17.39
C GLU A 320 3.05 -2.57 17.73
N MET A 321 3.28 -1.31 17.35
CA MET A 321 2.34 -0.25 17.68
C MET A 321 1.03 -0.38 16.90
N LYS A 322 -0.10 -0.16 17.59
CA LYS A 322 -1.41 -0.07 16.93
C LYS A 322 -1.36 0.97 15.81
N ARG A 323 -1.87 0.61 14.63
CA ARG A 323 -1.72 1.35 13.36
C ARG A 323 -2.00 2.86 13.48
N GLU A 324 -3.10 3.25 14.11
CA GLU A 324 -3.50 4.66 14.29
C GLU A 324 -2.57 5.45 15.22
N ASN A 325 -1.84 4.78 16.12
CA ASN A 325 -0.91 5.45 17.03
C ASN A 325 0.39 5.85 16.32
N VAL A 326 0.78 5.15 15.25
CA VAL A 326 2.06 5.40 14.57
C VAL A 326 2.09 6.82 13.96
N LEU A 327 1.06 7.18 13.18
CA LEU A 327 0.99 8.52 12.59
C LEU A 327 0.88 9.61 13.65
N ASN A 328 0.08 9.38 14.70
CA ASN A 328 -0.05 10.32 15.82
C ASN A 328 1.27 10.54 16.55
N GLU A 329 2.09 9.49 16.71
CA GLU A 329 3.41 9.61 17.31
C GLU A 329 4.37 10.40 16.41
N LEU A 330 4.39 10.12 15.10
CA LEU A 330 5.19 10.86 14.12
C LEU A 330 4.81 12.35 14.08
N VAL A 331 3.52 12.67 14.24
CA VAL A 331 3.05 14.06 14.41
C VAL A 331 3.51 14.66 15.73
N ARG A 332 3.45 13.92 16.85
CA ARG A 332 3.95 14.38 18.16
C ARG A 332 5.46 14.63 18.17
N LYS A 333 6.21 13.87 17.38
CA LYS A 333 7.64 14.08 17.13
C LYS A 333 7.89 15.24 16.15
N GLY A 334 6.86 15.72 15.44
CA GLY A 334 6.98 16.77 14.43
C GLY A 334 7.63 16.31 13.12
N ILE A 335 7.73 14.99 12.90
CA ILE A 335 8.20 14.38 11.64
C ILE A 335 7.12 14.50 10.56
N LEU A 336 5.85 14.41 10.96
CA LEU A 336 4.68 14.66 10.11
C LEU A 336 3.90 15.87 10.64
N ARG A 337 3.16 16.53 9.75
CA ARG A 337 2.16 17.52 10.12
C ARG A 337 0.87 17.30 9.34
N GLU A 338 -0.28 17.45 10.00
CA GLU A 338 -1.57 17.45 9.30
C GLU A 338 -1.63 18.67 8.35
N TYR A 339 -1.90 18.43 7.07
CA TYR A 339 -1.98 19.47 6.03
C TYR A 339 -3.43 19.86 5.73
N GLY A 340 -4.36 18.91 5.81
CA GLY A 340 -5.79 19.12 5.58
C GLY A 340 -6.58 17.80 5.57
N ARG A 341 -7.87 17.89 5.27
CA ARG A 341 -8.74 16.75 4.97
C ARG A 341 -9.04 16.75 3.47
N GLU A 342 -9.06 15.57 2.83
CA GLU A 342 -9.65 15.43 1.50
C GLU A 342 -11.14 15.80 1.57
N GLU A 343 -11.67 16.39 0.48
CA GLU A 343 -13.06 16.85 0.38
C GLU A 343 -14.07 15.77 0.84
N GLU A 344 -15.19 16.24 1.39
CA GLU A 344 -16.30 15.42 1.89
C GLU A 344 -16.90 14.56 0.77
N THR A 345 -16.42 13.33 0.60
CA THR A 345 -17.28 12.24 0.13
C THR A 345 -18.04 11.69 1.34
N GLU A 346 -19.30 11.27 1.15
CA GLU A 346 -20.18 10.73 2.21
C GLU A 346 -19.58 9.53 2.98
N VAL A 347 -18.45 8.99 2.52
CA VAL A 347 -17.67 7.93 3.14
C VAL A 347 -16.29 8.46 3.58
N ALA A 348 -16.20 8.89 4.85
CA ALA A 348 -15.00 9.22 5.64
C ALA A 348 -13.92 10.15 5.00
N SER A 349 -13.85 11.41 5.47
CA SER A 349 -12.78 12.36 5.09
C SER A 349 -11.38 11.84 5.45
N ARG A 350 -10.53 11.57 4.45
CA ARG A 350 -9.14 11.12 4.68
C ARG A 350 -8.25 12.28 5.08
N LYS A 351 -7.37 12.08 6.07
CA LYS A 351 -6.39 13.09 6.47
C LYS A 351 -5.20 13.07 5.51
N THR A 352 -4.76 14.24 5.08
CA THR A 352 -3.50 14.39 4.33
C THR A 352 -2.41 14.88 5.28
N TYR A 353 -1.23 14.25 5.19
CA TYR A 353 -0.05 14.63 5.97
C TYR A 353 1.04 15.17 5.05
N VAL A 354 1.80 16.12 5.58
CA VAL A 354 3.04 16.61 4.97
C VAL A 354 4.24 16.09 5.76
N LEU A 355 5.26 15.60 5.05
CA LEU A 355 6.55 15.26 5.65
C LEU A 355 7.31 16.54 6.03
N ILE A 356 7.79 16.62 7.26
CA ILE A 356 8.62 17.73 7.71
C ILE A 356 10.07 17.48 7.28
N GLU A 357 10.43 18.13 6.17
CA GLU A 357 11.72 18.03 5.49
C GLU A 357 12.12 19.41 4.93
N PRO A 358 13.43 19.70 4.79
CA PRO A 358 13.88 20.91 4.13
C PRO A 358 13.50 20.88 2.64
N ARG A 359 13.05 22.02 2.14
CA ARG A 359 12.74 22.22 0.72
C ARG A 359 13.98 22.43 -0.15
N ARG A 360 15.11 22.86 0.44
CA ARG A 360 16.34 23.26 -0.25
C ARG A 360 17.56 22.88 0.59
N SER A 361 18.69 22.60 -0.06
CA SER A 361 19.92 22.10 0.57
C SER A 361 20.85 23.19 1.09
N ASN A 362 20.75 24.43 0.59
CA ASN A 362 21.67 25.53 0.92
C ASN A 362 20.94 26.70 1.60
N ASP A 363 20.05 26.41 2.54
CA ASP A 363 19.28 27.43 3.26
C ASP A 363 19.24 27.12 4.77
N GLU A 364 20.01 27.90 5.53
CA GLU A 364 20.11 27.76 6.99
C GLU A 364 18.78 28.11 7.67
N LEU A 365 18.02 29.06 7.11
CA LEU A 365 16.73 29.46 7.64
C LEU A 365 15.71 28.35 7.46
N GLU A 366 15.69 27.68 6.30
CA GLU A 366 14.81 26.53 6.06
C GLU A 366 15.09 25.39 7.05
N LEU A 367 16.35 25.06 7.33
CA LEU A 367 16.70 24.04 8.34
C LEU A 367 16.29 24.48 9.75
N GLY A 368 16.43 25.77 10.08
CA GLY A 368 15.91 26.34 11.33
C GLY A 368 14.39 26.21 11.46
N GLU A 369 13.64 26.46 10.37
CA GLU A 369 12.19 26.25 10.33
C GLU A 369 11.80 24.78 10.48
N VAL A 370 12.52 23.87 9.83
CA VAL A 370 12.32 22.42 9.97
C VAL A 370 12.50 21.99 11.42
N LEU A 371 13.58 22.42 12.09
CA LEU A 371 13.80 22.11 13.51
C LEU A 371 12.72 22.72 14.42
N LYS A 372 12.24 23.93 14.10
CA LYS A 372 11.11 24.54 14.80
C LYS A 372 9.82 23.72 14.65
N LEU A 373 9.57 23.16 13.46
CA LEU A 373 8.41 22.28 13.20
C LEU A 373 8.54 20.94 13.92
N HIS A 374 9.77 20.40 14.06
CA HIS A 374 10.05 19.25 14.94
C HIS A 374 9.81 19.57 16.43
N GLY A 375 9.73 20.86 16.80
CA GLY A 375 9.69 21.30 18.19
C GLY A 375 11.02 21.08 18.91
N VAL A 376 12.13 21.12 18.16
CA VAL A 376 13.47 20.75 18.62
C VAL A 376 14.36 21.98 18.73
N ASN A 377 15.06 22.12 19.85
CA ASN A 377 16.11 23.12 20.02
C ASN A 377 17.48 22.48 19.69
N PRO A 378 18.19 22.92 18.63
CA PRO A 378 19.48 22.34 18.24
C PRO A 378 20.55 22.40 19.35
N ASP A 379 20.45 23.36 20.26
CA ASP A 379 21.41 23.55 21.35
C ASP A 379 21.10 22.71 22.60
N ASN A 380 19.99 21.96 22.59
CA ASN A 380 19.59 21.09 23.70
C ASN A 380 19.39 19.63 23.23
N PRO A 381 20.46 18.82 23.12
CA PRO A 381 20.37 17.45 22.64
C PRO A 381 19.42 16.55 23.41
N SER A 382 19.19 16.82 24.70
CA SER A 382 18.21 16.08 25.52
C SER A 382 16.76 16.21 25.03
N SER A 383 16.47 17.15 24.13
CA SER A 383 15.15 17.31 23.52
C SER A 383 14.90 16.38 22.33
N PHE A 384 15.95 15.70 21.83
CA PHE A 384 15.85 14.88 20.63
C PHE A 384 15.21 13.54 20.95
N LYS A 385 14.18 13.16 20.18
CA LYS A 385 13.39 11.93 20.40
C LYS A 385 13.40 10.99 19.19
N SER A 386 14.11 11.37 18.14
CA SER A 386 14.13 10.66 16.86
C SER A 386 15.49 10.86 16.17
N PRO A 387 15.99 9.87 15.41
CA PRO A 387 17.16 10.05 14.55
C PRO A 387 16.95 11.16 13.50
N VAL A 388 15.71 11.38 13.06
CA VAL A 388 15.36 12.45 12.11
C VAL A 388 15.65 13.84 12.70
N HIS A 389 15.46 14.03 14.00
CA HIS A 389 15.78 15.30 14.66
C HIS A 389 17.28 15.55 14.64
N ILE A 390 18.06 14.52 15.01
CA ILE A 390 19.52 14.60 15.04
C ILE A 390 20.05 14.84 13.64
N LEU A 391 19.54 14.13 12.64
CA LEU A 391 19.96 14.30 11.26
C LEU A 391 19.79 15.75 10.81
N HIS A 392 18.62 16.37 11.01
CA HIS A 392 18.41 17.75 10.62
C HIS A 392 19.28 18.75 11.40
N VAL A 393 19.59 18.47 12.67
CA VAL A 393 20.58 19.28 13.42
C VAL A 393 21.97 19.12 12.83
N LEU A 394 22.40 17.90 12.50
CA LEU A 394 23.69 17.66 11.86
C LEU A 394 23.75 18.34 10.48
N MET A 395 22.67 18.31 9.70
CA MET A 395 22.57 19.03 8.44
C MET A 395 22.72 20.54 8.62
N LEU A 396 22.04 21.14 9.61
CA LEU A 396 22.20 22.56 9.94
C LEU A 396 23.66 22.89 10.26
N TYR A 397 24.29 22.10 11.14
CA TYR A 397 25.67 22.31 11.54
C TYR A 397 26.68 21.98 10.44
N SER A 398 26.33 21.15 9.46
CA SER A 398 27.17 20.89 8.28
C SER A 398 27.37 22.16 7.43
N MET A 399 26.51 23.16 7.57
CA MET A 399 26.65 24.47 6.93
C MET A 399 27.68 25.37 7.64
N LYS A 400 28.19 24.96 8.81
CA LYS A 400 29.22 25.66 9.57
C LYS A 400 30.61 25.07 9.28
N PRO A 401 31.70 25.74 9.69
CA PRO A 401 33.04 25.14 9.70
C PRO A 401 33.06 23.76 10.38
N ARG A 402 33.89 22.86 9.84
CA ARG A 402 33.96 21.45 10.27
C ARG A 402 34.24 21.28 11.76
N ASP A 403 35.07 22.14 12.35
CA ASP A 403 35.40 22.08 13.78
C ASP A 403 34.18 22.37 14.67
N ILE A 404 33.30 23.27 14.25
CA ILE A 404 32.04 23.57 14.93
C ILE A 404 31.08 22.38 14.81
N PHE A 405 30.98 21.80 13.62
CA PHE A 405 30.17 20.60 13.39
C PHE A 405 30.62 19.43 14.27
N ILE A 406 31.93 19.13 14.32
CA ILE A 406 32.45 18.00 15.11
C ILE A 406 32.16 18.18 16.59
N LYS A 407 32.38 19.37 17.15
CA LYS A 407 32.03 19.67 18.54
C LYS A 407 30.54 19.43 18.82
N GLN A 408 29.67 19.81 17.88
CA GLN A 408 28.25 19.58 18.04
C GLN A 408 27.89 18.10 17.91
N TYR A 409 28.45 17.37 16.94
CA TYR A 409 28.27 15.93 16.81
C TYR A 409 28.67 15.18 18.09
N GLU A 410 29.85 15.47 18.64
CA GLU A 410 30.33 14.87 19.89
C GLU A 410 29.40 15.17 21.07
N ARG A 411 28.91 16.41 21.16
CA ARG A 411 27.94 16.82 22.18
C ARG A 411 26.63 16.05 22.08
N ILE A 412 26.10 15.86 20.87
CA ILE A 412 24.88 15.10 20.63
C ILE A 412 25.11 13.62 20.95
N TYR A 413 26.21 13.06 20.45
CA TYR A 413 26.58 11.66 20.66
C TYR A 413 26.74 11.31 22.15
N ALA A 414 27.32 12.22 22.94
CA ALA A 414 27.46 12.03 24.38
C ALA A 414 26.11 11.92 25.12
N VAL A 415 25.06 12.55 24.61
CA VAL A 415 23.71 12.54 25.23
C VAL A 415 22.83 11.42 24.64
N ASN A 416 22.87 11.23 23.32
CA ASN A 416 22.01 10.29 22.59
C ASN A 416 22.81 9.41 21.61
N PRO A 417 23.67 8.50 22.09
CA PRO A 417 24.57 7.75 21.22
C PRO A 417 23.83 6.88 20.20
N VAL A 418 22.77 6.16 20.64
CA VAL A 418 21.99 5.27 19.76
C VAL A 418 21.30 6.05 18.64
N LEU A 419 20.59 7.12 18.97
CA LEU A 419 19.91 7.94 17.96
C LEU A 419 20.90 8.63 17.02
N THR A 420 22.09 8.98 17.51
CA THR A 420 23.13 9.61 16.69
C THR A 420 23.72 8.65 15.68
N ILE A 421 24.02 7.41 16.08
CA ILE A 421 24.49 6.36 15.16
C ILE A 421 23.44 6.10 14.07
N GLU A 422 22.18 5.95 14.49
CA GLU A 422 21.07 5.72 13.57
C GLU A 422 20.85 6.92 12.62
N ALA A 423 21.04 8.16 13.07
CA ALA A 423 20.96 9.35 12.21
C ALA A 423 22.06 9.38 11.15
N VAL A 424 23.26 8.88 11.46
CA VAL A 424 24.34 8.73 10.48
C VAL A 424 24.02 7.64 9.46
N GLU A 425 23.41 6.52 9.87
CA GLU A 425 22.91 5.51 8.93
C GLU A 425 21.78 6.07 8.05
N LEU A 426 20.88 6.88 8.61
CA LEU A 426 19.86 7.58 7.83
C LEU A 426 20.49 8.55 6.82
N ALA A 427 21.55 9.27 7.18
CA ALA A 427 22.31 10.10 6.24
C ALA A 427 22.88 9.27 5.08
N LYS A 428 23.45 8.07 5.37
CA LYS A 428 23.90 7.15 4.31
C LYS A 428 22.76 6.77 3.38
N ALA A 429 21.60 6.40 3.92
CA ALA A 429 20.43 6.05 3.13
C ALA A 429 19.98 7.23 2.24
N LEU A 430 19.87 8.44 2.80
CA LEU A 430 19.44 9.64 2.06
C LEU A 430 20.45 10.09 0.99
N SER A 431 21.74 9.84 1.19
CA SER A 431 22.77 10.16 0.20
C SER A 431 22.54 9.47 -1.16
N SER A 432 21.80 8.36 -1.18
CA SER A 432 21.44 7.64 -2.41
C SER A 432 20.32 8.30 -3.24
N ILE A 433 19.53 9.20 -2.66
CA ILE A 433 18.31 9.73 -3.28
C ILE A 433 18.66 10.91 -4.20
N LYS A 434 18.94 10.62 -5.47
CA LYS A 434 19.31 11.64 -6.48
C LYS A 434 18.27 12.77 -6.56
N GLY A 435 18.74 14.01 -6.51
CA GLY A 435 17.91 15.20 -6.68
C GLY A 435 17.11 15.62 -5.44
N ASP A 436 17.20 14.89 -4.33
CA ASP A 436 16.61 15.32 -3.07
C ASP A 436 17.53 16.33 -2.36
N PRO A 437 17.01 17.50 -1.91
CA PRO A 437 17.78 18.47 -1.13
C PRO A 437 18.52 17.88 0.08
N GLU A 438 17.95 16.87 0.75
CA GLU A 438 18.64 16.24 1.87
C GLU A 438 19.76 15.29 1.47
N SER A 439 19.81 14.83 0.21
CA SER A 439 20.92 14.02 -0.27
C SER A 439 22.22 14.82 -0.23
N GLU A 440 22.22 16.06 -0.71
CA GLU A 440 23.41 16.94 -0.68
C GLU A 440 23.86 17.26 0.76
N LEU A 441 22.89 17.56 1.64
CA LEU A 441 23.16 17.82 3.05
C LEU A 441 23.68 16.56 3.77
N ALA A 442 23.11 15.39 3.49
CA ALA A 442 23.53 14.12 4.05
C ALA A 442 24.95 13.74 3.60
N ILE A 443 25.29 13.96 2.32
CA ILE A 443 26.66 13.78 1.82
C ILE A 443 27.63 14.68 2.60
N ARG A 444 27.30 15.96 2.79
CA ARG A 444 28.14 16.89 3.56
C ARG A 444 28.34 16.44 5.02
N VAL A 445 27.27 15.95 5.66
CA VAL A 445 27.35 15.36 7.02
C VAL A 445 28.33 14.18 7.04
N LEU A 446 28.24 13.26 6.08
CA LEU A 446 29.13 12.09 5.99
C LEU A 446 30.58 12.50 5.74
N GLU A 447 30.83 13.44 4.83
CA GLU A 447 32.16 13.99 4.54
C GLU A 447 32.82 14.59 5.78
N TYR A 448 32.06 15.38 6.56
CA TYR A 448 32.58 15.99 7.78
C TYR A 448 32.97 14.94 8.83
N LEU A 449 32.22 13.84 8.90
CA LEU A 449 32.51 12.67 9.73
C LEU A 449 33.62 11.77 9.17
N GLY A 450 34.14 12.05 7.96
CA GLY A 450 35.16 11.22 7.32
C GLY A 450 34.63 9.87 6.82
N LEU A 451 33.33 9.78 6.55
CA LEU A 451 32.67 8.60 6.00
C LEU A 451 32.46 8.79 4.49
N HIS A 452 32.78 7.79 3.69
CA HIS A 452 32.49 7.81 2.25
C HIS A 452 31.01 7.48 2.00
N SER A 453 30.35 8.26 1.13
CA SER A 453 29.04 7.91 0.59
C SER A 453 29.16 6.68 -0.31
N PHE A 454 28.18 5.78 -0.23
CA PHE A 454 28.13 4.63 -1.13
C PHE A 454 27.60 5.14 -2.49
N GLU A 455 28.45 5.23 -3.50
CA GLU A 455 27.97 5.39 -4.88
C GLU A 455 27.24 4.11 -5.28
N LEU A 456 25.90 4.14 -5.28
CA LEU A 456 25.11 3.09 -5.91
C LEU A 456 25.54 2.94 -7.36
N LYS A 457 25.97 1.73 -7.74
CA LYS A 457 26.18 1.32 -9.14
C LYS A 457 24.98 1.78 -9.95
N LYS A 458 25.20 2.77 -10.84
CA LYS A 458 24.30 3.29 -11.89
C LYS A 458 22.94 2.57 -11.98
N THR A 459 22.07 2.79 -11.01
CA THR A 459 20.64 2.49 -11.12
C THR A 459 19.95 3.81 -11.41
N GLY A 460 19.14 3.79 -12.47
CA GLY A 460 18.43 4.98 -12.96
C GLY A 460 17.55 5.54 -11.85
N GLY A 461 17.88 6.75 -11.39
CA GLY A 461 17.02 7.47 -10.45
C GLY A 461 15.86 8.13 -11.20
N LEU A 462 14.87 8.65 -10.47
CA LEU A 462 13.76 9.45 -11.01
C LEU A 462 14.21 10.49 -12.07
N LEU A 463 15.40 11.08 -11.91
CA LEU A 463 15.98 12.06 -12.84
C LEU A 463 16.56 11.49 -14.15
N ASP A 464 16.92 10.20 -14.22
CA ASP A 464 17.31 9.57 -15.49
C ASP A 464 16.09 9.35 -16.41
N TYR A 465 14.88 9.28 -15.82
CA TYR A 465 13.62 9.28 -16.55
C TYR A 465 13.27 10.68 -17.08
N PHE A 466 13.44 11.75 -16.29
CA PHE A 466 13.18 13.13 -16.73
C PHE A 466 14.13 13.66 -17.84
N LYS A 467 15.22 12.95 -18.14
CA LYS A 467 16.17 13.30 -19.21
C LYS A 467 15.93 12.54 -20.53
N ARG A 468 14.98 11.61 -20.56
CA ARG A 468 14.55 10.88 -21.75
C ARG A 468 13.10 11.24 -22.07
#